data_AF-A0AAD5PLF1-F1
#
_entry.id   AF-A0AAD5PLF1-F1
#
_cell.length_a   1.000
_cell.length_b   1.000
_cell.length_c   1.000
_cell.angle_alpha   90.00
_cell.angle_beta   90.00
_cell.angle_gamma   90.00
#
_symmetry.space_group_name_H-M   'P 1'
#
loop_
_entity.id
_entity.type
_entity.pdbx_description
1 polymer ?
#
loop_
_entity_poly.entity_id
_entity_poly.type
_entity_poly.pdbx_seq_one_letter_code
_entity_poly.pdbx_strand_id
1 'polypeptide(L)'
;MDPVIESGKLWEFEALAISKPDSIDYPADPLVIDPLPQPAEGAGSNNWAVSGSKTKSGNPILSNDPHLGLNLPSLWYSMQLTTPEHSAKGATLPGALGIISGFNENIAWGVTNATKDARDWYKITFQDDTRKAYKYGDEWKKTNFRIEEIKINGQEAFLDTVVYTHYGPVVYDRSFGSDRQDVNFALKWTVHMGSNEQKNIHGIE
;
A
#
# COMPACT_ATOMS: atom_id res chain seq x y z
N MET A 1 -15.69 18.14 -15.77
CA MET A 1 -15.82 16.74 -16.21
C MET A 1 -17.07 16.22 -15.54
N ASP A 2 -18.09 15.92 -16.33
CA ASP A 2 -19.30 15.27 -15.82
C ASP A 2 -18.96 13.83 -15.40
N PRO A 3 -19.64 13.27 -14.38
CA PRO A 3 -19.48 11.86 -14.04
C PRO A 3 -19.78 10.97 -15.25
N VAL A 4 -18.99 9.89 -15.42
CA VAL A 4 -19.17 8.86 -16.46
C VAL A 4 -20.55 8.20 -16.38
N ILE A 5 -21.24 8.33 -15.24
CA ILE A 5 -22.62 7.94 -15.03
C ILE A 5 -23.46 9.20 -14.97
N GLU A 6 -24.29 9.41 -15.99
CA GLU A 6 -25.29 10.48 -16.03
C GLU A 6 -26.17 10.41 -14.79
N SER A 7 -26.14 11.44 -13.94
CA SER A 7 -26.89 11.49 -12.67
C SER A 7 -28.40 11.40 -12.84
N GLY A 8 -28.91 11.72 -14.04
CA GLY A 8 -30.32 11.62 -14.41
C GLY A 8 -30.72 10.31 -15.09
N LYS A 9 -29.77 9.42 -15.39
CA LYS A 9 -30.06 8.17 -16.07
C LYS A 9 -30.49 7.11 -15.07
N LEU A 10 -31.80 6.87 -15.01
CA LEU A 10 -32.37 5.69 -14.38
C LEU A 10 -32.02 4.48 -15.23
N TRP A 11 -31.12 3.64 -14.73
CA TRP A 11 -30.79 2.37 -15.34
C TRP A 11 -31.85 1.36 -14.93
N GLU A 12 -32.78 1.07 -15.82
CA GLU A 12 -33.72 -0.02 -15.60
C GLU A 12 -32.99 -1.35 -15.77
N PHE A 13 -32.64 -1.98 -14.65
CA PHE A 13 -32.17 -3.35 -14.61
C PHE A 13 -32.89 -4.10 -13.51
N GLU A 14 -33.17 -5.36 -13.76
CA GLU A 14 -33.63 -6.29 -12.74
C GLU A 14 -32.39 -6.79 -12.00
N ALA A 15 -32.25 -6.37 -10.74
CA ALA A 15 -31.13 -6.83 -9.92
C ALA A 15 -31.24 -8.34 -9.73
N LEU A 16 -30.15 -9.06 -10.04
CA LEU A 16 -30.09 -10.50 -9.75
C LEU A 16 -30.23 -10.70 -8.24
N ALA A 17 -31.13 -11.61 -7.85
CA ALA A 17 -31.27 -12.00 -6.46
C ALA A 17 -29.97 -12.68 -6.00
N ILE A 18 -29.24 -12.03 -5.10
CA ILE A 18 -28.03 -12.58 -4.51
C ILE A 18 -28.45 -13.58 -3.43
N SER A 19 -28.19 -14.87 -3.63
CA SER A 19 -28.32 -15.86 -2.57
C SER A 19 -27.14 -15.76 -1.62
N LYS A 20 -27.39 -15.59 -0.32
CA LYS A 20 -26.38 -15.80 0.71
C LYS A 20 -25.93 -17.27 0.64
N PRO A 21 -24.62 -17.58 0.67
CA PRO A 21 -24.16 -18.95 0.84
C PRO A 21 -24.76 -19.58 2.10
N ASP A 22 -25.18 -20.86 2.01
CA ASP A 22 -25.79 -21.59 3.12
C ASP A 22 -24.85 -21.71 4.34
N SER A 23 -23.54 -21.62 4.12
CA SER A 23 -22.55 -21.37 5.16
C SER A 23 -21.49 -20.37 4.67
N ILE A 24 -20.99 -19.54 5.60
CA ILE A 24 -19.62 -19.01 5.49
C ILE A 24 -18.77 -19.93 6.36
N ASP A 25 -18.69 -21.20 5.98
CA ASP A 25 -17.53 -21.97 6.41
C ASP A 25 -16.36 -21.40 5.63
N TYR A 26 -15.61 -20.48 6.26
CA TYR A 26 -14.22 -20.35 5.91
C TYR A 26 -13.63 -21.73 6.15
N PRO A 27 -13.22 -22.45 5.09
CA PRO A 27 -12.64 -23.74 5.33
C PRO A 27 -11.50 -23.55 6.32
N ALA A 28 -11.44 -24.39 7.34
CA ALA A 28 -10.22 -24.57 8.14
C ALA A 28 -9.09 -25.19 7.30
N ASP A 29 -9.27 -25.26 5.98
CA ASP A 29 -8.19 -25.44 5.04
C ASP A 29 -7.14 -24.37 5.36
N PRO A 30 -5.86 -24.75 5.48
CA PRO A 30 -4.81 -23.76 5.55
C PRO A 30 -5.06 -22.80 4.39
N LEU A 31 -5.15 -21.50 4.69
CA LEU A 31 -4.98 -20.49 3.65
C LEU A 31 -3.82 -21.00 2.80
N VAL A 32 -4.08 -21.33 1.54
CA VAL A 32 -3.00 -21.71 0.65
C VAL A 32 -2.25 -20.42 0.40
N ILE A 33 -1.31 -20.12 1.31
CA ILE A 33 -0.42 -18.96 1.27
C ILE A 33 0.71 -19.34 0.32
N ASP A 34 0.36 -19.65 -0.93
CA ASP A 34 1.37 -19.54 -1.97
C ASP A 34 1.90 -18.11 -1.87
N PRO A 35 3.22 -17.94 -1.66
CA PRO A 35 3.77 -16.60 -1.63
C PRO A 35 3.37 -15.90 -2.92
N LEU A 36 2.94 -14.64 -2.81
CA LEU A 36 2.58 -13.85 -3.99
C LEU A 36 3.68 -14.05 -5.05
N PRO A 37 3.29 -14.38 -6.30
CA PRO A 37 4.26 -14.67 -7.33
C PRO A 37 5.25 -13.50 -7.40
N GLN A 38 6.54 -13.83 -7.36
CA GLN A 38 7.56 -12.80 -7.51
C GLN A 38 7.38 -12.13 -8.88
N PRO A 39 7.59 -10.81 -8.98
CA PRO A 39 7.59 -10.14 -10.27
C PRO A 39 8.52 -10.87 -11.23
N ALA A 40 8.09 -11.05 -12.47
CA ALA A 40 8.93 -11.61 -13.51
C ALA A 40 10.23 -10.80 -13.63
N GLU A 41 11.33 -11.46 -13.99
CA GLU A 41 12.60 -10.76 -14.23
C GLU A 41 12.41 -9.68 -15.29
N GLY A 42 12.85 -8.45 -15.00
CA GLY A 42 12.64 -7.29 -15.86
C GLY A 42 11.27 -6.59 -15.72
N ALA A 43 10.39 -7.06 -14.83
CA ALA A 43 9.15 -6.36 -14.51
C ALA A 43 9.40 -5.24 -13.48
N GLY A 44 9.03 -4.01 -13.82
CA GLY A 44 9.11 -2.86 -12.92
C GLY A 44 9.22 -1.55 -13.68
N SER A 45 8.82 -0.47 -13.02
CA SER A 45 8.80 0.89 -13.56
C SER A 45 10.14 1.33 -14.15
N ASN A 46 10.11 2.08 -15.25
CA ASN A 46 11.28 2.67 -15.88
C ASN A 46 11.28 4.20 -15.78
N ASN A 47 12.46 4.81 -15.73
CA ASN A 47 12.63 6.21 -16.06
C ASN A 47 14.04 6.49 -16.59
N TRP A 48 14.18 7.59 -17.30
CA TRP A 48 15.48 8.13 -17.71
C TRP A 48 15.38 9.65 -17.91
N ALA A 49 16.50 10.32 -17.70
CA ALA A 49 16.65 11.75 -17.95
C ALA A 49 17.85 12.00 -18.85
N VAL A 50 17.69 12.90 -19.83
CA VAL A 50 18.75 13.30 -20.76
C VAL A 50 18.99 14.80 -20.60
N SER A 51 20.23 15.18 -20.31
CA SER A 51 20.67 16.58 -20.29
C SER A 51 20.48 17.22 -21.66
N GLY A 52 20.09 18.49 -21.70
CA GLY A 52 19.95 19.26 -22.94
C GLY A 52 21.21 19.28 -23.83
N SER A 53 22.40 19.16 -23.23
CA SER A 53 23.67 19.02 -23.96
C SER A 53 23.74 17.78 -24.86
N LYS A 54 22.87 16.79 -24.62
CA LYS A 54 22.77 15.53 -25.37
C LYS A 54 21.52 15.44 -26.25
N THR A 55 20.70 16.49 -26.30
CA THR A 55 19.47 16.51 -27.11
C THR A 55 19.63 17.44 -28.30
N LYS A 56 18.91 17.14 -29.40
CA LYS A 56 18.92 17.99 -30.60
C LYS A 56 18.34 19.39 -30.34
N SER A 57 17.39 19.50 -29.42
CA SER A 57 16.72 20.76 -29.07
C SER A 57 17.54 21.64 -28.12
N GLY A 58 18.56 21.09 -27.46
CA GLY A 58 19.26 21.77 -26.37
C GLY A 58 18.52 21.76 -25.03
N ASN A 59 17.30 21.20 -24.97
CA ASN A 59 16.46 21.14 -23.77
C ASN A 59 16.52 19.75 -23.10
N PRO A 60 16.41 19.66 -21.76
CA PRO A 60 16.36 18.37 -21.08
C PRO A 60 15.11 17.57 -21.44
N ILE A 61 15.21 16.24 -21.39
CA ILE A 61 14.08 15.32 -21.58
C ILE A 61 14.01 14.40 -20.36
N LEU A 62 12.82 14.27 -19.80
CA LEU A 62 12.48 13.23 -18.81
C LEU A 62 11.45 12.27 -19.42
N SER A 63 11.69 10.98 -19.28
CA SER A 63 10.70 9.94 -19.55
C SER A 63 10.51 9.11 -18.29
N ASN A 64 9.26 9.00 -17.83
CA ASN A 64 8.89 8.16 -16.71
C ASN A 64 7.70 7.27 -17.12
N ASP A 65 7.88 5.97 -16.93
CA ASP A 65 6.94 4.92 -17.27
C ASP A 65 6.70 4.05 -16.04
N PRO A 66 5.86 4.50 -15.08
CA PRO A 66 5.59 3.76 -13.86
C PRO A 66 4.63 2.60 -14.13
N HIS A 67 5.01 1.39 -13.74
CA HIS A 67 4.22 0.18 -13.94
C HIS A 67 3.44 -0.18 -12.68
N LEU A 68 2.13 -0.37 -12.85
CA LEU A 68 1.25 -1.04 -11.89
C LEU A 68 0.42 -2.06 -12.67
N GLY A 69 -0.12 -3.07 -11.97
CA GLY A 69 -1.04 -4.02 -12.60
C GLY A 69 -2.22 -3.29 -13.26
N LEU A 70 -2.61 -3.76 -14.44
CA LEU A 70 -3.78 -3.21 -15.13
C LEU A 70 -5.04 -3.52 -14.33
N ASN A 71 -5.84 -2.50 -14.08
CA ASN A 71 -7.06 -2.57 -13.29
C ASN A 71 -8.15 -1.70 -13.92
N LEU A 72 -9.41 -2.02 -13.62
CA LEU A 72 -10.56 -1.18 -13.94
C LEU A 72 -11.33 -0.87 -12.65
N PRO A 73 -11.39 0.40 -12.20
CA PRO A 73 -10.80 1.60 -12.83
C PRO A 73 -9.27 1.60 -12.80
N SER A 74 -8.66 2.41 -13.69
CA SER A 74 -7.21 2.63 -13.70
C SER A 74 -6.75 3.24 -12.37
N LEU A 75 -5.64 2.73 -11.83
CA LEU A 75 -5.00 3.30 -10.64
C LEU A 75 -4.38 4.65 -10.94
N TRP A 76 -3.70 4.78 -12.07
CA TRP A 76 -3.18 6.07 -12.54
C TRP A 76 -4.30 6.84 -13.24
N TYR A 77 -4.49 8.10 -12.85
CA TYR A 77 -5.35 9.02 -13.60
C TYR A 77 -4.66 10.37 -13.78
N SER A 78 -4.97 11.04 -14.88
CA SER A 78 -4.39 12.35 -15.19
C SER A 78 -5.09 13.45 -14.42
N MET A 79 -4.31 14.40 -13.91
CA MET A 79 -4.78 15.55 -13.17
C MET A 79 -3.93 16.77 -13.54
N GLN A 80 -4.55 17.94 -13.51
CA GLN A 80 -3.88 19.23 -13.48
C GLN A 80 -4.38 20.00 -12.26
N LEU A 81 -3.45 20.55 -11.48
CA LEU A 81 -3.71 21.41 -10.34
C LEU A 81 -3.18 22.80 -10.68
N THR A 82 -4.01 23.83 -10.51
CA THR A 82 -3.64 25.21 -10.83
C THR A 82 -4.13 26.15 -9.73
N THR A 83 -3.22 26.98 -9.24
CA THR A 83 -3.48 28.17 -8.42
C THR A 83 -3.05 29.41 -9.21
N PRO A 84 -3.28 30.64 -8.70
CA PRO A 84 -2.73 31.84 -9.33
C PRO A 84 -1.19 31.85 -9.40
N GLU A 85 -0.52 31.14 -8.50
CA GLU A 85 0.94 31.13 -8.36
C GLU A 85 1.60 29.90 -9.02
N HIS A 86 0.88 28.77 -9.16
CA HIS A 86 1.45 27.48 -9.54
C HIS A 86 0.55 26.70 -10.51
N SER A 87 1.13 25.94 -11.45
CA SER A 87 0.40 24.93 -12.22
C SER A 87 1.22 23.68 -12.44
N ALA A 88 0.66 22.52 -12.07
CA ALA A 88 1.28 21.22 -12.27
C ALA A 88 0.33 20.29 -12.99
N LYS A 89 0.84 19.52 -13.96
CA LYS A 89 0.06 18.53 -14.71
C LYS A 89 0.80 17.20 -14.77
N GLY A 90 0.07 16.11 -14.64
CA GLY A 90 0.64 14.78 -14.77
C GLY A 90 -0.35 13.67 -14.45
N ALA A 91 0.16 12.65 -13.77
CA ALA A 91 -0.60 11.52 -13.25
C ALA A 91 -0.52 11.46 -11.72
N THR A 92 -1.61 11.00 -11.11
CA THR A 92 -1.72 10.82 -9.65
C THR A 92 -2.44 9.50 -9.32
N LEU A 93 -2.57 9.22 -8.03
CA LEU A 93 -3.16 8.01 -7.45
C LEU A 93 -4.36 8.38 -6.54
N PRO A 94 -5.36 7.50 -6.38
CA PRO A 94 -6.46 7.74 -5.47
C PRO A 94 -5.96 8.00 -4.04
N GLY A 95 -6.42 9.10 -3.45
CA GLY A 95 -6.03 9.53 -2.09
C GLY A 95 -4.69 10.27 -2.00
N ALA A 96 -3.92 10.39 -3.09
CA ALA A 96 -2.77 11.27 -3.12
C ALA A 96 -3.20 12.74 -3.19
N LEU A 97 -2.41 13.63 -2.56
CA LEU A 97 -2.73 15.06 -2.44
C LEU A 97 -2.04 15.94 -3.49
N GLY A 98 -1.54 15.37 -4.59
CA GLY A 98 -0.81 16.13 -5.62
C GLY A 98 -0.41 15.29 -6.84
N ILE A 99 0.36 15.87 -7.75
CA ILE A 99 0.87 15.23 -8.97
C ILE A 99 2.11 14.38 -8.64
N ILE A 100 1.96 13.05 -8.72
CA ILE A 100 3.02 12.09 -8.36
C ILE A 100 4.12 12.01 -9.43
N SER A 101 3.72 12.05 -10.70
CA SER A 101 4.64 12.09 -11.85
C SER A 101 4.09 13.08 -12.86
N GLY A 102 4.87 14.08 -13.22
CA GLY A 102 4.38 15.19 -14.01
C GLY A 102 5.41 16.27 -14.27
N PHE A 103 4.89 17.46 -14.58
CA PHE A 103 5.70 18.63 -14.88
C PHE A 103 4.93 19.91 -14.56
N ASN A 104 5.68 21.00 -14.42
CA ASN A 104 5.19 22.38 -14.40
C ASN A 104 5.93 23.20 -15.47
N GLU A 105 5.88 24.53 -15.40
CA GLU A 105 6.50 25.43 -16.37
C GLU A 105 8.03 25.28 -16.45
N ASN A 106 8.67 24.81 -15.37
CA ASN A 106 10.12 24.89 -15.21
C ASN A 106 10.80 23.52 -15.08
N ILE A 107 10.11 22.52 -14.53
CA ILE A 107 10.67 21.21 -14.22
C ILE A 107 9.72 20.07 -14.57
N ALA A 108 10.29 18.87 -14.71
CA ALA A 108 9.55 17.62 -14.76
C ALA A 108 10.11 16.66 -13.72
N TRP A 109 9.25 15.82 -13.14
CA TRP A 109 9.60 14.80 -12.17
C TRP A 109 8.85 13.50 -12.43
N GLY A 110 9.44 12.41 -11.97
CA GLY A 110 8.89 11.08 -12.09
C GLY A 110 9.42 10.19 -10.98
N VAL A 111 8.74 9.06 -10.78
CA VAL A 111 9.03 8.13 -9.68
C VAL A 111 9.22 6.71 -10.21
N THR A 112 10.09 5.96 -9.55
CA THR A 112 10.21 4.52 -9.68
C THR A 112 10.42 3.92 -8.30
N ASN A 113 10.05 2.66 -8.11
CA ASN A 113 10.28 1.97 -6.86
C ASN A 113 11.79 1.83 -6.64
N ALA A 114 12.28 2.47 -5.58
CA ALA A 114 13.63 2.19 -5.10
C ALA A 114 13.58 0.88 -4.32
N THR A 115 14.35 -0.12 -4.74
CA THR A 115 14.53 -1.41 -4.03
C THR A 115 15.37 -1.21 -2.76
N LYS A 116 14.92 -0.31 -1.88
CA LYS A 116 15.59 0.03 -0.63
C LYS A 116 15.22 -0.96 0.47
N ASP A 117 16.19 -1.19 1.34
CA ASP A 117 15.92 -1.82 2.63
C ASP A 117 15.15 -0.83 3.52
N ALA A 118 13.89 -1.14 3.77
CA ALA A 118 12.97 -0.32 4.56
C ALA A 118 12.23 -1.13 5.63
N ARG A 119 12.53 -2.43 5.75
CA ARG A 119 11.79 -3.37 6.61
C ARG A 119 12.77 -4.29 7.31
N ASP A 120 12.78 -4.23 8.64
CA ASP A 120 13.51 -5.16 9.49
C ASP A 120 12.55 -6.15 10.15
N TRP A 121 13.00 -7.39 10.31
CA TRP A 121 12.28 -8.46 10.99
C TRP A 121 13.00 -8.85 12.28
N TYR A 122 12.27 -8.89 13.40
CA TYR A 122 12.80 -9.24 14.72
C TYR A 122 12.11 -10.49 15.26
N LYS A 123 12.88 -11.54 15.56
CA LYS A 123 12.35 -12.73 16.26
C LYS A 123 12.07 -12.39 17.72
N ILE A 124 10.83 -12.59 18.14
CA ILE A 124 10.34 -12.26 19.47
C ILE A 124 10.26 -13.54 20.32
N THR A 125 10.83 -13.47 21.53
CA THR A 125 10.66 -14.50 22.55
C THR A 125 9.70 -13.96 23.60
N PHE A 126 8.49 -14.52 23.66
CA PHE A 126 7.53 -14.19 24.70
C PHE A 126 7.91 -14.86 26.03
N GLN A 127 7.49 -14.26 27.14
CA GLN A 127 7.72 -14.80 28.48
C GLN A 127 6.97 -16.12 28.69
N ASP A 128 5.77 -16.20 28.12
CA ASP A 128 4.85 -17.32 28.20
C ASP A 128 3.79 -17.22 27.09
N ASP A 129 2.87 -18.19 27.04
CA ASP A 129 1.80 -18.27 26.05
C ASP A 129 0.76 -17.14 26.14
N THR A 130 0.76 -16.35 27.22
CA THR A 130 -0.13 -15.18 27.34
C THR A 130 0.34 -14.05 26.45
N ARG A 131 1.61 -14.07 25.99
CA ARG A 131 2.25 -13.05 25.13
C ARG A 131 2.20 -11.64 25.71
N LYS A 132 1.99 -11.48 27.02
CA LYS A 132 1.89 -10.17 27.71
C LYS A 132 3.23 -9.46 27.87
N ALA A 133 4.33 -10.20 27.75
CA ALA A 133 5.68 -9.65 27.79
C ALA A 133 6.63 -10.44 26.86
N TYR A 134 7.70 -9.78 26.42
CA TYR A 134 8.73 -10.36 25.56
C TYR A 134 10.13 -9.94 26.03
N LYS A 135 11.12 -10.78 25.70
CA LYS A 135 12.51 -10.57 26.10
C LYS A 135 13.14 -9.42 25.30
N TYR A 136 13.78 -8.49 25.98
CA TYR A 136 14.58 -7.42 25.41
C TYR A 136 15.87 -7.25 26.24
N GLY A 137 17.00 -7.71 25.69
CA GLY A 137 18.22 -7.88 26.49
C GLY A 137 17.96 -8.84 27.65
N ASP A 138 18.20 -8.38 28.87
CA ASP A 138 17.97 -9.14 30.11
C ASP A 138 16.62 -8.85 30.77
N GLU A 139 15.77 -8.01 30.15
CA GLU A 139 14.48 -7.60 30.70
C GLU A 139 13.29 -8.22 29.97
N TRP A 140 12.15 -8.30 30.66
CA TRP A 140 10.85 -8.61 30.08
C TRP A 140 10.05 -7.33 29.87
N LYS A 141 9.85 -6.92 28.62
CA LYS A 141 9.06 -5.73 28.26
C LYS A 141 7.62 -6.11 27.97
N LYS A 142 6.68 -5.30 28.44
CA LYS A 142 5.24 -5.46 28.18
C LYS A 142 4.93 -5.33 26.68
N THR A 143 4.01 -6.16 26.18
CA THR A 143 3.39 -6.03 24.86
C THR A 143 2.10 -5.21 24.94
N ASN A 144 1.67 -4.68 23.79
CA ASN A 144 0.36 -4.06 23.67
C ASN A 144 -0.52 -4.92 22.76
N PHE A 145 -1.75 -5.20 23.19
CA PHE A 145 -2.73 -5.90 22.37
C PHE A 145 -3.64 -4.89 21.73
N ARG A 146 -3.79 -4.96 20.42
CA ARG A 146 -4.75 -4.19 19.65
C ARG A 146 -5.82 -5.15 19.15
N ILE A 147 -7.02 -5.01 19.70
CA ILE A 147 -8.18 -5.81 19.30
C ILE A 147 -8.80 -5.11 18.09
N GLU A 148 -8.91 -5.83 16.98
CA GLU A 148 -9.56 -5.36 15.75
C GLU A 148 -10.95 -5.97 15.67
N GLU A 149 -11.96 -5.12 15.50
CA GLU A 149 -13.34 -5.54 15.25
C GLU A 149 -13.63 -5.48 13.76
N ILE A 150 -13.72 -6.65 13.12
CA ILE A 150 -14.01 -6.80 11.70
C ILE A 150 -15.50 -7.05 11.53
N LYS A 151 -16.22 -6.02 11.08
CA LYS A 151 -17.67 -6.11 10.83
C LYS A 151 -17.94 -6.89 9.55
N ILE A 152 -18.74 -7.95 9.67
CA ILE A 152 -19.12 -8.82 8.55
C ILE A 152 -20.60 -8.59 8.22
N ASN A 153 -20.90 -8.30 6.95
CA ASN A 153 -22.27 -8.00 6.55
C ASN A 153 -23.21 -9.19 6.83
N GLY A 154 -24.29 -8.93 7.58
CA GLY A 154 -25.28 -9.94 7.94
C GLY A 154 -24.78 -11.03 8.92
N GLN A 155 -23.69 -10.76 9.66
CA GLN A 155 -23.10 -11.66 10.66
C GLN A 155 -22.61 -10.89 11.89
N GLU A 156 -22.25 -11.64 12.92
CA GLU A 156 -21.54 -11.09 14.08
C GLU A 156 -20.13 -10.62 13.66
N ALA A 157 -19.62 -9.61 14.37
CA ALA A 157 -18.28 -9.12 14.12
C ALA A 157 -17.23 -10.17 14.50
N PHE A 158 -16.23 -10.34 13.66
CA PHE A 158 -15.06 -11.16 13.96
C PHE A 158 -14.04 -10.31 14.72
N LEU A 159 -13.59 -10.80 15.87
CA LEU A 159 -12.56 -10.13 16.66
C LEU A 159 -11.20 -10.77 16.39
N ASP A 160 -10.27 -9.96 15.90
CA ASP A 160 -8.86 -10.33 15.76
C ASP A 160 -8.00 -9.57 16.77
N THR A 161 -6.80 -10.07 17.06
CA THR A 161 -5.90 -9.46 18.03
C THR A 161 -4.47 -9.39 17.52
N VAL A 162 -3.98 -8.17 17.31
CA VAL A 162 -2.60 -7.90 16.91
C VAL A 162 -1.75 -7.60 18.14
N VAL A 163 -0.66 -8.35 18.31
CA VAL A 163 0.32 -8.10 19.37
C VAL A 163 1.39 -7.13 18.88
N TYR A 164 1.57 -6.02 19.59
CA TYR A 164 2.60 -5.02 19.33
C TYR A 164 3.75 -5.12 20.33
N THR A 165 4.97 -5.04 19.81
CA THR A 165 6.20 -4.80 20.55
C THR A 165 6.70 -3.38 20.29
N HIS A 166 7.84 -2.99 20.87
CA HIS A 166 8.46 -1.71 20.54
C HIS A 166 9.02 -1.65 19.11
N TYR A 167 9.26 -2.80 18.45
CA TYR A 167 9.68 -2.85 17.05
C TYR A 167 8.51 -2.64 16.08
N GLY A 168 7.30 -3.04 16.49
CA GLY A 168 6.11 -3.03 15.64
C GLY A 168 5.21 -4.25 15.88
N PRO A 169 4.23 -4.50 14.99
CA PRO A 169 3.31 -5.63 15.10
C PRO A 169 4.03 -6.96 14.88
N VAL A 170 3.61 -8.00 15.60
CA VAL A 170 4.03 -9.39 15.38
C VAL A 170 3.17 -9.97 14.26
N VAL A 171 3.73 -10.05 13.05
CA VAL A 171 2.99 -10.40 11.82
C VAL A 171 2.90 -11.90 11.64
N TYR A 172 4.02 -12.60 11.77
CA TYR A 172 4.06 -14.06 11.71
C TYR A 172 3.89 -14.60 13.13
N ASP A 173 2.66 -14.59 13.64
CA ASP A 173 2.35 -15.13 14.96
C ASP A 173 1.90 -16.59 14.89
N ARG A 174 1.58 -17.21 16.04
CA ARG A 174 1.18 -18.62 16.09
C ARG A 174 -0.11 -18.96 15.35
N SER A 175 -0.95 -17.96 15.06
CA SER A 175 -2.18 -18.12 14.27
C SER A 175 -1.94 -17.89 12.78
N PHE A 176 -0.73 -17.48 12.38
CA PHE A 176 -0.37 -17.34 10.97
C PHE A 176 -0.24 -18.72 10.32
N GLY A 177 -1.32 -19.16 9.67
CA GLY A 177 -1.43 -20.47 9.02
C GLY A 177 -0.64 -20.56 7.72
N SER A 178 0.70 -20.62 7.80
CA SER A 178 1.58 -20.86 6.66
C SER A 178 2.49 -22.05 6.91
N ASP A 179 2.97 -22.68 5.85
CA ASP A 179 4.02 -23.72 5.92
C ASP A 179 5.39 -23.18 6.41
N ARG A 180 5.51 -21.86 6.63
CA ARG A 180 6.71 -21.26 7.20
C ARG A 180 6.83 -21.61 8.67
N GLN A 181 8.06 -21.91 9.09
CA GLN A 181 8.39 -22.15 10.50
C GLN A 181 8.72 -20.86 11.27
N ASP A 182 8.73 -19.71 10.61
CA ASP A 182 8.98 -18.41 11.23
C ASP A 182 7.78 -18.01 12.10
N VAL A 183 7.88 -18.28 13.40
CA VAL A 183 6.87 -17.86 14.38
C VAL A 183 7.41 -16.77 15.29
N ASN A 184 6.52 -15.86 15.67
CA ASN A 184 6.73 -14.69 16.50
C ASN A 184 7.73 -13.68 15.91
N PHE A 185 7.55 -13.26 14.66
CA PHE A 185 8.36 -12.20 14.06
C PHE A 185 7.64 -10.86 14.05
N ALA A 186 8.28 -9.84 14.63
CA ALA A 186 7.82 -8.46 14.60
C ALA A 186 8.39 -7.72 13.39
N LEU A 187 7.54 -6.96 12.70
CA LEU A 187 7.91 -6.10 11.58
C LEU A 187 8.19 -4.68 12.06
N LYS A 188 9.42 -4.21 11.85
CA LYS A 188 9.72 -2.79 11.90
C LYS A 188 9.76 -2.26 10.47
N TRP A 189 8.87 -1.33 10.16
CA TRP A 189 8.77 -0.75 8.82
C TRP A 189 8.77 0.78 8.92
N THR A 190 9.57 1.44 8.10
CA THR A 190 9.61 2.91 8.00
C THR A 190 8.23 3.53 7.75
N VAL A 191 7.31 2.84 7.06
CA VAL A 191 5.94 3.34 6.81
C VAL A 191 5.11 3.46 8.10
N HIS A 192 5.47 2.76 9.18
CA HIS A 192 4.81 2.94 10.47
C HIS A 192 5.28 4.21 11.21
N MET A 193 6.30 4.89 10.70
CA MET A 193 6.85 6.11 11.29
C MET A 193 6.17 7.32 10.66
N GLY A 194 5.94 8.36 11.47
CA GLY A 194 5.46 9.64 10.96
C GLY A 194 6.47 10.27 10.01
N SER A 195 5.97 10.87 8.93
CA SER A 195 6.80 11.28 7.81
C SER A 195 6.16 12.41 6.99
N ASN A 196 6.93 13.01 6.07
CA ASN A 196 6.56 14.25 5.34
C ASN A 196 6.38 14.03 3.82
N GLU A 197 6.16 12.80 3.36
CA GLU A 197 6.08 12.47 1.93
C GLU A 197 5.03 13.30 1.20
N GLN A 198 3.87 13.53 1.84
CA GLN A 198 2.81 14.37 1.26
C GLN A 198 3.24 15.83 1.08
N LYS A 199 4.03 16.38 2.02
CA LYS A 199 4.57 17.75 1.89
C LYS A 199 5.61 17.84 0.77
N ASN A 200 6.38 16.78 0.56
CA ASN A 200 7.40 16.77 -0.51
C ASN A 200 6.76 16.87 -1.89
N ILE A 201 5.63 16.19 -2.11
CA ILE A 201 4.91 16.25 -3.40
C ILE A 201 4.37 17.67 -3.63
N HIS A 202 3.73 18.27 -2.61
CA HIS A 202 3.20 19.62 -2.73
C HIS A 202 4.28 20.69 -2.91
N GLY A 203 5.46 20.51 -2.33
CA GLY A 203 6.57 21.47 -2.46
C GLY A 203 7.26 21.49 -3.83
N ILE A 204 6.90 20.56 -4.74
CA ILE A 204 7.43 20.50 -6.12
C ILE A 204 6.48 21.18 -7.11
N GLU A 205 5.23 21.40 -6.70
CA GLU A 205 4.18 22.12 -7.45
C GLU A 205 4.39 23.64 -7.35
#